data_AF-A0A6J1PGH2-F1
#
_entry.id   AF-A0A6J1PGH2-F1
#
_cell.length_a   1.000
_cell.length_b   1.000
_cell.length_c   1.000
_cell.angle_alpha   90.00
_cell.angle_beta   90.00
_cell.angle_gamma   90.00
#
_symmetry.space_group_name_H-M   'P 1'
#
loop_
_entity.id
_entity.type
_entity.pdbx_description
1 polymer ?
#
loop_
_entity_poly.entity_id
_entity_poly.type
_entity_poly.pdbx_seq_one_letter_code
_entity_poly.pdbx_strand_id
1 'polypeptide(L)'
;MVDESTKKTLSNIPLLQTKAGPRDKDLWVQRLKEEYQALIKYVKNNKEADNDWFRLESNKEGTKWFGRCWYMQNFLKYEFDVEFDVSDIARLLFLTLFFI
;
A
#
# COMPACT_ATOMS: atom_id res chain seq x y z
N MET A 1 15.63 -11.46 -7.00
CA MET A 1 15.20 -12.27 -5.84
C MET A 1 14.85 -11.29 -4.73
N VAL A 2 13.60 -11.30 -4.25
CA VAL A 2 13.20 -10.50 -3.08
C VAL A 2 13.97 -11.02 -1.86
N ASP A 3 14.61 -10.12 -1.11
CA ASP A 3 15.40 -10.49 0.06
C ASP A 3 14.52 -11.03 1.20
N GLU A 4 15.13 -11.78 2.11
CA GLU A 4 14.42 -12.47 3.18
C GLU A 4 13.73 -11.51 4.16
N SER A 5 14.27 -10.31 4.33
CA SER A 5 13.67 -9.29 5.19
C SER A 5 12.39 -8.75 4.58
N THR A 6 12.41 -8.46 3.27
CA THR A 6 11.22 -8.02 2.52
C THR A 6 10.14 -9.10 2.52
N LYS A 7 10.51 -10.38 2.33
CA LYS A 7 9.54 -11.50 2.43
C LYS A 7 8.87 -11.61 3.79
N LYS A 8 9.63 -11.49 4.88
CA LYS A 8 9.09 -11.55 6.24
C LYS A 8 8.13 -10.39 6.49
N THR A 9 8.49 -9.17 6.10
CA THR A 9 7.61 -8.01 6.27
C THR A 9 6.31 -8.17 5.49
N LEU A 10 6.37 -8.68 4.25
CA LEU A 10 5.20 -8.95 3.41
C LEU A 10 4.30 -10.05 3.98
N SER A 11 4.86 -11.08 4.61
CA SER A 11 4.08 -12.18 5.21
C SER A 11 3.20 -11.75 6.39
N ASN A 12 3.52 -10.62 7.02
CA ASN A 12 2.79 -10.08 8.17
C ASN A 12 1.62 -9.17 7.77
N ILE A 13 1.38 -8.98 6.47
CA ILE A 13 0.31 -8.12 5.96
C ILE A 13 -0.97 -8.96 5.79
N PRO A 14 -2.12 -8.53 6.34
CA PRO A 14 -3.39 -9.22 6.16
C PRO A 14 -3.75 -9.38 4.67
N LEU A 15 -4.09 -10.62 4.28
CA LEU A 15 -4.54 -10.91 2.92
C LEU A 15 -5.98 -10.47 2.72
N LEU A 16 -6.22 -9.74 1.63
CA LEU A 16 -7.54 -9.26 1.27
C LEU A 16 -8.37 -10.38 0.63
N GLN A 17 -9.63 -10.47 1.04
CA GLN A 17 -10.54 -11.55 0.65
C GLN A 17 -11.53 -11.08 -0.41
N THR A 18 -11.95 -9.81 -0.34
CA THR A 18 -12.97 -9.27 -1.23
C THR A 18 -12.39 -9.00 -2.62
N LYS A 19 -12.92 -9.66 -3.66
CA LYS A 19 -12.52 -9.45 -5.06
C LYS A 19 -13.47 -8.47 -5.73
N ALA A 20 -13.28 -7.18 -5.46
CA ALA A 20 -14.13 -6.11 -5.96
C ALA A 20 -13.28 -4.94 -6.48
N GLY A 21 -13.73 -4.32 -7.56
CA GLY A 21 -13.18 -3.06 -8.10
C GLY A 21 -14.11 -1.87 -7.83
N PRO A 22 -13.70 -0.65 -8.22
CA PRO A 22 -14.47 0.57 -8.00
C PRO A 22 -15.93 0.55 -8.49
N ARG A 23 -16.24 -0.27 -9.51
CA ARG A 23 -17.61 -0.42 -10.05
C ARG A 23 -18.53 -1.28 -9.20
N ASP A 24 -18.01 -2.07 -8.27
CA ASP A 24 -18.78 -3.06 -7.49
C ASP A 24 -19.46 -2.47 -6.25
N LYS A 25 -19.55 -1.13 -6.16
CA LYS A 25 -20.30 -0.36 -5.14
C LYS A 25 -20.04 -0.82 -3.70
N ASP A 26 -20.98 -1.51 -3.06
CA ASP A 26 -20.89 -1.89 -1.65
C ASP A 26 -19.71 -2.85 -1.39
N LEU A 27 -19.41 -3.73 -2.35
CA LEU A 27 -18.25 -4.62 -2.26
C LEU A 27 -16.93 -3.86 -2.37
N TRP A 28 -16.91 -2.73 -3.09
CA TRP A 28 -15.75 -1.85 -3.16
C TRP A 28 -15.46 -1.19 -1.80
N VAL A 29 -16.50 -0.74 -1.09
CA VAL A 29 -16.35 -0.17 0.26
C VAL A 29 -15.78 -1.22 1.23
N GLN A 30 -16.23 -2.47 1.14
CA GLN A 30 -15.68 -3.57 1.92
C GLN A 30 -14.20 -3.82 1.58
N ARG A 31 -13.86 -3.89 0.29
CA ARG A 31 -12.48 -4.05 -0.17
C ARG A 31 -11.58 -2.90 0.29
N LEU A 32 -12.03 -1.65 0.19
CA LEU A 32 -11.29 -0.49 0.66
C LEU A 32 -11.00 -0.57 2.15
N LYS A 33 -11.98 -1.01 2.95
CA LYS A 33 -11.78 -1.21 4.39
C LYS A 33 -10.67 -2.23 4.68
N GLU A 34 -10.64 -3.33 3.94
CA GLU A 34 -9.57 -4.33 4.03
C GLU A 34 -8.20 -3.73 3.62
N GLU A 35 -8.16 -2.93 2.56
CA GLU A 35 -6.95 -2.28 2.04
C GLU A 35 -6.38 -1.27 3.05
N TYR A 36 -7.22 -0.42 3.64
CA TYR A 36 -6.81 0.49 4.71
C TYR A 36 -6.27 -0.26 5.93
N GLN A 37 -6.93 -1.35 6.34
CA GLN A 37 -6.45 -2.16 7.46
C GLN A 37 -5.07 -2.78 7.17
N ALA A 38 -4.88 -3.29 5.95
CA ALA A 38 -3.59 -3.83 5.51
C ALA A 38 -2.49 -2.76 5.48
N LEU A 39 -2.77 -1.59 4.91
CA LEU A 39 -1.84 -0.46 4.86
C LEU A 39 -1.47 0.06 6.25
N ILE A 40 -2.46 0.25 7.14
CA ILE A 40 -2.21 0.69 8.53
C ILE A 40 -1.33 -0.32 9.25
N LYS A 41 -1.60 -1.62 9.09
CA LYS A 41 -0.79 -2.68 9.71
C LYS A 41 0.63 -2.68 9.16
N TYR A 42 0.80 -2.52 7.85
CA TYR A 42 2.10 -2.46 7.21
C TYR A 42 2.93 -1.25 7.68
N VAL A 43 2.34 -0.04 7.68
CA VAL A 43 3.00 1.17 8.20
C VAL A 43 3.36 1.03 9.67
N LYS A 44 2.49 0.41 10.49
CA LYS A 44 2.78 0.15 11.89
C LYS A 44 3.98 -0.78 12.06
N ASN A 45 4.01 -1.90 11.34
CA ASN A 45 5.12 -2.85 11.38
C ASN A 45 6.44 -2.19 10.90
N ASN A 46 6.37 -1.37 9.85
CA ASN A 46 7.54 -0.63 9.34
C ASN A 46 8.08 0.36 10.38
N LYS A 47 7.20 1.10 11.08
CA LYS A 47 7.60 2.00 12.17
C LYS A 47 8.22 1.26 13.36
N GLU A 48 7.65 0.12 13.74
CA GLU A 48 8.21 -0.74 14.80
C GLU A 48 9.59 -1.29 14.43
N ALA A 49 9.86 -1.47 13.13
CA ALA A 49 11.14 -1.90 12.58
C ALA A 49 12.07 -0.74 12.18
N ASP A 50 11.73 0.51 12.54
CA ASP A 50 12.46 1.74 12.17
C ASP A 50 12.74 1.90 10.66
N ASN A 51 11.81 1.40 9.84
CA ASN A 51 11.85 1.42 8.38
C ASN A 51 10.60 2.13 7.83
N ASP A 52 10.20 3.27 8.40
CA ASP A 52 9.11 4.07 7.85
C ASP A 52 9.57 4.79 6.58
N TRP A 53 8.90 4.56 5.45
CA TRP A 53 9.37 5.05 4.14
C TRP A 53 8.26 5.62 3.26
N PHE A 54 7.00 5.65 3.71
CA PHE A 54 5.91 6.24 2.93
C PHE A 54 4.69 6.67 3.74
N ARG A 55 3.90 7.58 3.16
CA ARG A 55 2.53 7.89 3.55
C ARG A 55 1.66 8.01 2.30
N LEU A 56 0.50 7.38 2.34
CA LEU A 56 -0.50 7.46 1.28
C LEU A 56 -1.85 7.80 1.89
N GLU A 57 -2.58 8.64 1.16
CA GLU A 57 -3.95 9.01 1.40
C GLU A 57 -4.74 8.76 0.11
N SER A 58 -6.07 8.69 0.22
CA SER A 58 -6.91 8.57 -0.95
C SER A 58 -8.11 9.51 -0.87
N ASN A 59 -8.76 9.71 -2.01
CA ASN A 59 -10.03 10.42 -2.06
C ASN A 59 -11.15 9.63 -1.33
N LYS A 60 -12.30 10.27 -1.11
CA LYS A 60 -13.44 9.64 -0.42
C LYS A 60 -13.92 8.34 -1.06
N GLU A 61 -13.67 8.17 -2.35
CA GLU A 61 -14.07 7.01 -3.14
C GLU A 61 -13.00 5.91 -3.19
N GLY A 62 -11.79 6.17 -2.68
CA GLY A 62 -10.64 5.27 -2.73
C GLY A 62 -10.13 4.96 -4.14
N THR A 63 -10.52 5.75 -5.13
CA THR A 63 -10.17 5.59 -6.55
C THR A 63 -8.94 6.37 -6.96
N LYS A 64 -8.59 7.44 -6.22
CA LYS A 64 -7.39 8.25 -6.44
C LYS A 64 -6.57 8.25 -5.18
N TRP A 65 -5.28 7.95 -5.30
CA TRP A 65 -4.36 7.89 -4.17
C TRP A 65 -3.20 8.83 -4.42
N PHE A 66 -2.79 9.51 -3.37
CA PHE A 66 -1.73 10.50 -3.40
C PHE A 66 -0.98 10.48 -2.07
N GLY A 67 0.29 10.84 -2.11
CA GLY A 67 1.11 10.87 -0.91
C GLY A 67 2.57 11.06 -1.24
N ARG A 68 3.41 10.65 -0.30
CA ARG A 68 4.86 10.83 -0.38
C ARG A 68 5.57 9.58 0.09
N CYS A 69 6.59 9.17 -0.65
CA CYS A 69 7.55 8.17 -0.20
C CYS A 69 8.92 8.82 -0.04
N TRP A 70 9.75 8.23 0.80
CA TRP A 70 11.11 8.69 1.00
C TRP A 70 12.08 7.54 1.16
N TYR A 71 13.32 7.79 0.75
CA TYR A 71 14.41 6.85 0.82
C TYR A 71 15.60 7.52 1.50
N MET A 72 16.20 6.81 2.47
CA MET A 72 17.38 7.28 3.19
C MET A 72 18.61 6.61 2.60
N GLN A 73 19.53 7.40 2.03
CA GLN A 73 20.81 6.90 1.52
C GLN A 73 21.93 7.86 1.92
N ASN A 74 23.00 7.34 2.52
CA ASN A 74 24.14 8.12 2.98
C ASN A 74 23.74 9.30 3.89
N PHE A 75 22.79 9.06 4.82
CA PHE A 75 22.21 10.09 5.71
C PHE A 75 21.48 11.25 5.00
N LEU A 76 21.20 11.12 3.69
CA LEU A 76 20.36 12.04 2.94
C LEU A 76 18.98 11.43 2.74
N LYS A 77 17.94 12.23 3.02
CA LYS A 77 16.54 11.89 2.77
C LYS A 77 16.16 12.37 1.37
N TYR A 78 15.80 11.43 0.50
CA TYR A 78 15.19 11.71 -0.79
C TYR A 78 13.69 11.52 -0.66
N GLU A 79 12.90 12.53 -1.01
CA GLU A 79 11.45 12.52 -0.87
C GLU A 79 10.82 12.69 -2.25
N PHE A 80 9.80 11.89 -2.53
CA PHE A 80 9.11 11.85 -3.82
C PHE A 80 7.62 11.91 -3.60
N ASP A 81 6.95 12.78 -4.35
CA ASP A 81 5.50 12.79 -4.45
C ASP A 81 5.03 11.61 -5.32
N VAL A 82 4.00 10.91 -4.86
CA VAL A 82 3.43 9.74 -5.53
C VAL A 82 1.94 9.98 -5.71
N GLU A 83 1.45 9.81 -6.93
CA GLU A 83 0.04 9.87 -7.27
C GLU A 83 -0.29 8.77 -8.29
N PHE A 84 -1.42 8.09 -8.09
CA PHE A 84 -1.93 7.14 -9.06
C PHE A 84 -3.45 6.90 -8.87
N ASP A 85 -4.10 6.42 -9.92
CA ASP A 85 -5.52 6.11 -9.95
C ASP A 85 -5.75 4.58 -9.97
N VAL A 86 -6.75 4.11 -9.24
CA VAL A 86 -7.19 2.70 -9.24
C VAL A 86 -8.12 2.47 -10.42
N SER A 87 -7.64 1.76 -11.45
CA SER A 87 -8.44 1.37 -12.60
C SER A 87 -9.09 -0.01 -12.42
N ASP A 88 -10.24 -0.24 -13.06
CA ASP A 88 -10.99 -1.52 -13.01
C ASP A 88 -10.22 -2.75 -13.49
N ILE A 89 -9.14 -2.55 -14.26
CA ILE A 89 -8.31 -3.63 -14.83
C ILE A 89 -7.19 -4.06 -13.85
N ALA A 90 -6.92 -3.28 -12.81
CA ALA A 90 -5.95 -3.62 -11.78
C ALA A 90 -6.52 -4.68 -10.81
N ARG A 91 -6.82 -5.87 -11.35
CA ARG A 91 -6.82 -7.10 -10.58
C ARG A 91 -5.42 -7.25 -10.02
N LEU A 92 -5.33 -7.07 -8.71
CA LEU A 92 -4.15 -7.28 -7.89
C LEU A 92 -3.05 -6.22 -8.07
N LEU A 93 -2.25 -6.15 -7.02
CA LEU A 93 -0.87 -5.70 -7.02
C LEU A 93 -0.56 -4.27 -6.57
N PHE A 94 -1.39 -3.65 -5.73
CA PHE A 94 -0.90 -2.52 -4.94
C PHE A 94 0.27 -2.88 -4.01
N LEU A 95 0.23 -4.10 -3.45
CA LEU A 95 1.30 -4.66 -2.64
C LEU A 95 2.30 -5.51 -3.41
N THR A 96 2.04 -5.86 -4.67
CA THR A 96 2.89 -6.79 -5.44
C THR A 96 3.50 -6.19 -6.71
N LEU A 97 3.09 -5.00 -7.17
CA LEU A 97 3.79 -4.25 -8.22
C LEU A 97 4.76 -3.20 -7.66
N PHE A 98 4.52 -2.71 -6.43
CA PHE A 98 5.43 -1.75 -5.79
C PHE A 98 6.47 -2.39 -4.86
N PHE A 99 6.39 -3.69 -4.57
CA PHE A 99 7.29 -4.38 -3.62
C PHE A 99 7.93 -5.69 -4.12
N ILE A 100 7.85 -5.99 -5.42
CA ILE A 100 8.56 -7.13 -6.05
C ILE A 100 9.35 -6.63 -7.25
#